data_AF-A0A2N8MFJ6-F1
#
_entry.id   AF-A0A2N8MFJ6-F1
#
_cell.length_a   1.000
_cell.length_b   1.000
_cell.length_c   1.000
_cell.angle_alpha   90.00
_cell.angle_beta   90.00
_cell.angle_gamma   90.00
#
_symmetry.space_group_name_H-M   'P 1'
#
loop_
_entity.id
_entity.type
_entity.pdbx_description
1 polymer ?
#
loop_
_entity_poly.entity_id
_entity_poly.type
_entity_poly.pdbx_seq_one_letter_code
_entity_poly.pdbx_strand_id
1 'polypeptide(L)'
;MDVATVEQLCIKLRDMPTVTHRAIVSASSFTDGAIAKAAAHDVQLFVLKPWTQPIADQFPEFKGVGRPDEFLRRFDSNLLYWLDWRPSIFAPGGPPSFGCEDSTPLFASDGHAHKEFPNWAKFMDALLYRSTQILFGLEPAQTITRTFPAEPVAGNDEFEASPAWPHTHTLGVVQDQVFLKFDTGLVLIDSVTISGRLQWQRRKRPLEFHILEQVPTGEVFAGAALADWGSPDSKMFAIIFSPDSRTTGIHTIQLQERHKNAIRQLKIPLPTPPPERKP
;
A
#
# COMPACT_ATOMS: atom_id res chain seq x y z
N MET A 1 21.99 18.25 -1.60
CA MET A 1 22.85 17.29 -2.32
C MET A 1 24.02 18.02 -2.95
N ASP A 2 25.22 17.47 -2.80
CA ASP A 2 26.48 18.09 -3.23
C ASP A 2 26.93 17.64 -4.63
N VAL A 3 28.00 18.28 -5.11
CA VAL A 3 28.57 18.06 -6.46
C VAL A 3 29.02 16.61 -6.63
N ALA A 4 29.72 16.06 -5.63
CA ALA A 4 30.31 14.72 -5.71
C ALA A 4 29.22 13.64 -5.84
N THR A 5 28.13 13.75 -5.08
CA THR A 5 27.00 12.83 -5.15
C THR A 5 26.30 12.91 -6.51
N VAL A 6 26.07 14.12 -7.03
CA VAL A 6 25.47 14.32 -8.36
C VAL A 6 26.35 13.72 -9.45
N GLU A 7 27.66 13.98 -9.43
CA GLU A 7 28.59 13.48 -10.45
C GLU A 7 28.59 11.95 -10.52
N GLN A 8 28.62 11.27 -9.37
CA GLN A 8 28.54 9.81 -9.32
C GLN A 8 27.25 9.27 -9.93
N LEU A 9 26.11 9.93 -9.68
CA LEU A 9 24.83 9.53 -10.26
C LEU A 9 24.77 9.79 -11.77
N CYS A 10 25.30 10.93 -12.23
CA CYS A 10 25.38 11.26 -13.66
C CYS A 10 26.20 10.23 -14.45
N ILE A 11 27.32 9.75 -13.89
CA ILE A 11 28.15 8.70 -14.53
C ILE A 11 27.34 7.41 -14.64
N LYS A 12 26.71 6.96 -13.54
CA LYS A 12 25.87 5.75 -13.56
C LYS A 12 24.74 5.82 -14.58
N LEU A 13 24.05 6.96 -14.68
CA LEU A 13 22.97 7.17 -15.65
C LEU A 13 23.47 7.16 -17.11
N ARG A 14 24.73 7.54 -17.34
CA ARG A 14 25.36 7.48 -18.67
C ARG A 14 25.65 6.04 -19.10
N ASP A 15 26.10 5.22 -18.16
CA ASP A 15 26.45 3.81 -18.40
C ASP A 15 25.21 2.91 -18.62
N MET A 16 24.00 3.47 -18.52
CA MET A 16 22.73 2.79 -18.76
C MET A 16 22.12 3.22 -20.10
N PRO A 17 22.47 2.58 -21.23
CA PRO A 17 22.06 3.01 -22.57
C PRO A 17 20.55 2.90 -22.83
N THR A 18 19.83 2.11 -22.03
CA THR A 18 18.36 1.95 -22.13
C THR A 18 17.59 3.11 -21.49
N VAL A 19 18.25 4.00 -20.74
CA VAL A 19 17.61 5.14 -20.09
C VAL A 19 17.49 6.29 -21.10
N THR A 20 16.26 6.54 -21.57
CA THR A 20 15.98 7.59 -22.56
C THR A 20 15.80 8.98 -21.96
N HIS A 21 15.53 9.07 -20.65
CA HIS A 21 15.41 10.32 -19.90
C HIS A 21 16.18 10.19 -18.60
N ARG A 22 17.13 11.10 -18.38
CA ARG A 22 18.02 11.07 -17.21
C ARG A 22 17.59 12.15 -16.23
N ALA A 23 17.16 11.73 -15.04
CA ALA A 23 16.73 12.63 -14.00
C ALA A 23 17.22 12.16 -12.63
N ILE A 24 17.50 13.12 -11.75
CA ILE A 24 17.78 12.90 -10.34
C ILE A 24 16.72 13.62 -9.52
N VAL A 25 16.02 12.88 -8.67
CA VAL A 25 15.03 13.41 -7.73
C VAL A 25 15.60 13.38 -6.33
N SER A 26 15.41 14.47 -5.58
CA SER A 26 15.85 14.58 -4.18
C SER A 26 14.78 15.26 -3.33
N ALA A 27 14.61 14.83 -2.08
CA ALA A 27 13.80 15.56 -1.09
C ALA A 27 14.57 16.74 -0.46
N SER A 28 15.87 16.84 -0.73
CA SER A 28 16.75 17.96 -0.34
C SER A 28 17.12 18.83 -1.53
N SER A 29 17.45 20.10 -1.30
CA SER A 29 17.94 21.01 -2.35
C SER A 29 19.29 20.60 -2.92
N PHE A 30 19.67 21.15 -4.08
CA PHE A 30 20.98 20.93 -4.71
C PHE A 30 21.86 22.18 -4.55
N THR A 31 23.18 22.01 -4.45
CA THR A 31 24.11 23.14 -4.50
C THR A 31 24.29 23.64 -5.94
N ASP A 32 24.66 24.91 -6.12
CA ASP A 32 24.85 25.50 -7.46
C ASP A 32 25.85 24.72 -8.33
N GLY A 33 26.95 24.26 -7.71
CA GLY A 33 27.91 23.39 -8.40
C GLY A 33 27.31 22.06 -8.85
N ALA A 34 26.38 21.49 -8.07
CA ALA A 34 25.68 20.26 -8.42
C ALA A 34 24.72 20.49 -9.60
N ILE A 35 24.02 21.63 -9.60
CA ILE A 35 23.13 22.04 -10.69
C ILE A 35 23.93 22.20 -11.99
N ALA A 36 25.03 22.95 -11.96
CA ALA A 36 25.90 23.14 -13.12
C ALA A 36 26.48 21.81 -13.64
N LYS A 37 26.85 20.90 -12.73
CA LYS A 37 27.40 19.59 -13.09
C LYS A 37 26.37 18.67 -13.74
N ALA A 38 25.14 18.64 -13.23
CA ALA A 38 24.06 17.85 -13.82
C ALA A 38 23.71 18.34 -15.23
N ALA A 39 23.63 19.66 -15.42
CA ALA A 39 23.39 20.29 -16.73
C ALA A 39 24.46 19.91 -17.76
N ALA A 40 25.74 19.89 -17.36
CA ALA A 40 26.85 19.46 -18.23
C ALA A 40 26.76 17.98 -18.65
N HIS A 41 25.92 17.18 -17.99
CA HIS A 41 25.70 15.77 -18.29
C HIS A 41 24.31 15.48 -18.88
N ASP A 42 23.55 16.52 -19.22
CA ASP A 42 22.17 16.41 -19.72
C ASP A 42 21.29 15.58 -18.76
N VAL A 43 21.43 15.86 -17.46
CA VAL A 43 20.65 15.24 -16.39
C VAL A 43 19.76 16.29 -15.76
N GLN A 44 18.45 16.07 -15.81
CA GLN A 44 17.47 16.94 -15.17
C GLN A 44 17.48 16.73 -13.65
N LEU A 45 17.32 17.81 -12.90
CA LEU A 45 17.24 17.76 -11.45
C LEU A 45 15.83 18.13 -11.01
N PHE A 46 15.31 17.39 -10.03
CA PHE A 46 14.02 17.68 -9.43
C PHE A 46 14.11 17.64 -7.91
N VAL A 47 13.36 18.54 -7.27
CA VAL A 47 13.18 18.53 -5.82
C VAL A 47 11.73 18.15 -5.51
N LEU A 48 11.57 17.14 -4.66
CA LEU A 48 10.30 16.77 -4.06
C LEU A 48 10.07 17.65 -2.84
N LYS A 49 8.98 18.42 -2.82
CA LYS A 49 8.65 19.35 -1.72
C LYS A 49 7.21 19.16 -1.26
N PRO A 50 6.87 19.49 -0.01
CA PRO A 50 5.47 19.59 0.42
C PRO A 50 4.71 20.60 -0.43
N TRP A 51 3.48 20.26 -0.81
CA TRP A 51 2.61 21.14 -1.59
C TRP A 51 1.70 21.93 -0.66
N THR A 52 2.06 23.20 -0.44
CA THR A 52 1.35 24.08 0.52
C THR A 52 0.69 25.28 -0.13
N GLN A 53 1.04 25.58 -1.39
CA GLN A 53 0.46 26.68 -2.16
C GLN A 53 -0.88 26.27 -2.80
N PRO A 54 -1.77 27.22 -3.10
CA PRO A 54 -2.98 26.96 -3.88
C PRO A 54 -2.69 26.17 -5.16
N ILE A 55 -3.57 25.22 -5.50
CA ILE A 55 -3.40 24.38 -6.70
C ILE A 55 -3.33 25.25 -7.95
N ALA A 56 -4.19 26.27 -8.05
CA ALA A 56 -4.29 27.14 -9.21
C ALA A 56 -2.99 27.91 -9.55
N ASP A 57 -2.13 28.16 -8.56
CA ASP A 57 -0.89 28.94 -8.75
C ASP A 57 0.16 28.17 -9.54
N GLN A 58 0.12 26.83 -9.45
CA GLN A 58 1.09 25.92 -10.07
C GLN A 58 0.46 25.06 -11.16
N PHE A 59 -0.87 24.93 -11.14
CA PHE A 59 -1.66 24.16 -12.11
C PHE A 59 -2.81 25.06 -12.59
N PRO A 60 -2.55 25.98 -13.53
CA PRO A 60 -3.50 27.04 -13.93
C PRO A 60 -4.84 26.54 -14.48
N GLU A 61 -4.87 25.28 -14.90
CA GLU A 61 -6.07 24.60 -15.36
C GLU A 61 -7.10 24.33 -14.23
N PHE A 62 -6.67 24.35 -12.96
CA PHE A 62 -7.51 24.19 -11.76
C PHE A 62 -7.92 25.55 -11.18
N LYS A 63 -8.48 26.44 -12.02
CA LYS A 63 -8.86 27.80 -11.62
C LYS A 63 -9.82 27.83 -10.44
N GLY A 64 -9.53 28.67 -9.46
CA GLY A 64 -10.38 28.85 -8.26
C GLY A 64 -10.26 27.73 -7.23
N VAL A 65 -9.36 26.76 -7.43
CA VAL A 65 -9.05 25.74 -6.45
C VAL A 65 -8.01 26.29 -5.46
N GLY A 66 -8.36 26.22 -4.17
CA GLY A 66 -7.49 26.62 -3.07
C GLY A 66 -6.37 25.62 -2.81
N ARG A 67 -6.01 25.42 -1.55
CA ARG A 67 -4.91 24.51 -1.21
C ARG A 67 -5.26 23.04 -1.48
N PRO A 68 -4.27 22.17 -1.70
CA PRO A 68 -4.51 20.75 -1.95
C PRO A 68 -5.32 20.05 -0.85
N ASP A 69 -5.06 20.38 0.41
CA ASP A 69 -5.77 19.85 1.58
C ASP A 69 -7.21 20.36 1.71
N GLU A 70 -7.55 21.50 1.10
CA GLU A 70 -8.92 22.01 1.01
C GLU A 70 -9.71 21.30 -0.10
N PHE A 71 -9.04 21.04 -1.24
CA PHE A 71 -9.61 20.37 -2.41
C PHE A 71 -9.87 18.88 -2.16
N LEU A 72 -8.91 18.18 -1.56
CA LEU A 72 -8.95 16.73 -1.34
C LEU A 72 -8.73 16.42 0.14
N ARG A 73 -9.76 16.69 0.95
CA ARG A 73 -9.63 16.66 2.42
C ARG A 73 -9.27 15.29 3.01
N ARG A 74 -9.70 14.21 2.38
CA ARG A 74 -9.49 12.85 2.88
C ARG A 74 -9.58 11.80 1.77
N PHE A 75 -8.88 10.70 1.98
CA PHE A 75 -9.07 9.47 1.23
C PHE A 75 -9.81 8.46 2.11
N ASP A 76 -10.93 7.94 1.62
CA ASP A 76 -11.73 6.94 2.33
C ASP A 76 -11.47 5.57 1.71
N SER A 77 -10.77 4.68 2.43
CA SER A 77 -10.60 3.29 1.99
C SER A 77 -11.74 2.44 2.56
N ASN A 78 -12.49 1.76 1.71
CA ASN A 78 -13.52 0.81 2.15
C ASN A 78 -12.96 -0.61 2.11
N LEU A 79 -13.16 -1.35 3.20
CA LEU A 79 -12.68 -2.71 3.35
C LEU A 79 -13.82 -3.57 3.92
N LEU A 80 -13.90 -4.81 3.45
CA LEU A 80 -14.82 -5.81 3.96
C LEU A 80 -14.10 -6.69 4.98
N TYR A 81 -14.65 -6.83 6.18
CA TYR A 81 -14.05 -7.58 7.30
C TYR A 81 -14.91 -8.75 7.72
N TRP A 82 -14.24 -9.82 8.15
CA TRP A 82 -14.84 -10.89 8.94
C TRP A 82 -14.71 -10.56 10.44
N LEU A 83 -15.84 -10.58 11.14
CA LEU A 83 -15.94 -10.52 12.59
C LEU A 83 -16.37 -11.87 13.13
N ASP A 84 -15.84 -12.22 14.32
CA ASP A 84 -16.22 -13.42 15.08
C ASP A 84 -16.23 -14.71 14.23
N TRP A 85 -15.31 -14.80 13.28
CA TRP A 85 -15.29 -15.88 12.31
C TRP A 85 -14.76 -17.18 12.92
N ARG A 86 -15.21 -18.30 12.36
CA ARG A 86 -14.77 -19.65 12.68
C ARG A 86 -14.55 -20.45 11.40
N PRO A 87 -13.41 -21.14 11.26
CA PRO A 87 -13.15 -21.99 10.11
C PRO A 87 -13.66 -23.41 10.35
N SER A 88 -14.20 -24.02 9.29
CA SER A 88 -14.47 -25.45 9.18
C SER A 88 -13.63 -26.01 8.04
N ILE A 89 -12.79 -26.99 8.35
CA ILE A 89 -11.78 -27.52 7.43
C ILE A 89 -12.29 -28.82 6.83
N PHE A 90 -12.21 -28.95 5.50
CA PHE A 90 -12.49 -30.19 4.82
C PHE A 90 -11.19 -30.78 4.26
N ALA A 91 -10.80 -31.94 4.81
CA ALA A 91 -9.59 -32.67 4.48
C ALA A 91 -9.93 -34.17 4.33
N PRO A 92 -10.31 -34.65 3.12
CA PRO A 92 -10.94 -35.96 2.93
C PRO A 92 -10.13 -37.18 3.42
N GLY A 93 -8.80 -37.08 3.43
CA GLY A 93 -7.90 -38.15 3.90
C GLY A 93 -7.57 -38.08 5.40
N GLY A 94 -8.14 -37.10 6.12
CA GLY A 94 -7.85 -36.82 7.52
C GLY A 94 -8.77 -37.55 8.49
N PRO A 95 -8.52 -37.40 9.80
CA PRO A 95 -9.43 -37.92 10.82
C PRO A 95 -10.80 -37.22 10.78
N PRO A 96 -11.88 -37.86 11.31
CA PRO A 96 -13.23 -37.29 11.30
C PRO A 96 -13.36 -35.93 12.00
N SER A 97 -12.49 -35.66 12.98
CA SER A 97 -12.41 -34.38 13.66
C SER A 97 -10.97 -34.08 14.05
N PHE A 98 -10.60 -32.81 13.91
CA PHE A 98 -9.30 -32.27 14.33
C PHE A 98 -9.43 -30.77 14.56
N GLY A 99 -8.45 -30.20 15.25
CA GLY A 99 -8.33 -28.76 15.46
C GLY A 99 -7.02 -28.25 14.85
N CYS A 100 -7.00 -26.97 14.51
CA CYS A 100 -5.78 -26.26 14.16
C CYS A 100 -5.66 -25.02 15.04
N GLU A 101 -4.63 -24.97 15.87
CA GLU A 101 -4.20 -23.76 16.56
C GLU A 101 -3.36 -22.90 15.61
N ASP A 102 -3.21 -21.60 15.91
CA ASP A 102 -2.45 -20.65 15.10
C ASP A 102 -1.02 -21.10 14.78
N SER A 103 -0.39 -21.82 15.71
CA SER A 103 0.97 -22.37 15.60
C SER A 103 1.06 -23.68 14.81
N THR A 104 -0.07 -24.28 14.42
CA THR A 104 -0.11 -25.59 13.74
C THR A 104 0.71 -25.52 12.45
N PRO A 105 1.74 -26.37 12.29
CA PRO A 105 2.59 -26.34 11.12
C PRO A 105 1.86 -26.87 9.89
N LEU A 106 2.12 -26.24 8.75
CA LEU A 106 1.57 -26.62 7.46
C LEU A 106 2.69 -27.03 6.51
N PHE A 107 2.41 -28.01 5.67
CA PHE A 107 3.40 -28.69 4.85
C PHE A 107 3.07 -28.58 3.36
N ALA A 108 4.09 -28.67 2.53
CA ALA A 108 3.96 -28.92 1.10
C ALA A 108 3.82 -30.43 0.83
N SER A 109 3.58 -30.78 -0.44
CA SER A 109 3.39 -32.18 -0.87
C SER A 109 4.61 -33.09 -0.63
N ASP A 110 5.81 -32.51 -0.52
CA ASP A 110 7.05 -33.21 -0.20
C ASP A 110 7.28 -33.41 1.31
N GLY A 111 6.39 -32.90 2.16
CA GLY A 111 6.46 -32.98 3.61
C GLY A 111 7.40 -31.97 4.28
N HIS A 112 8.00 -31.06 3.52
CA HIS A 112 8.68 -29.89 4.08
C HIS A 112 7.68 -28.80 4.48
N ALA A 113 8.12 -27.88 5.34
CA ALA A 113 7.29 -26.74 5.74
C ALA A 113 6.87 -25.93 4.50
N HIS A 114 5.61 -25.55 4.44
CA HIS A 114 5.08 -24.80 3.30
C HIS A 114 5.70 -23.41 3.25
N LYS A 115 6.27 -23.02 2.09
CA LYS A 115 7.05 -21.78 1.96
C LYS A 115 6.25 -20.51 2.18
N GLU A 116 5.03 -20.46 1.64
CA GLU A 116 4.15 -19.29 1.74
C GLU A 116 3.33 -19.27 3.04
N PHE A 117 2.74 -20.42 3.39
CA PHE A 117 1.91 -20.61 4.57
C PHE A 117 2.58 -21.55 5.58
N PRO A 118 3.60 -21.12 6.34
CA PRO A 118 4.34 -22.02 7.23
C PRO A 118 3.51 -22.56 8.40
N ASN A 119 2.42 -21.88 8.76
CA ASN A 119 1.52 -22.27 9.84
C ASN A 119 0.07 -21.83 9.57
N TRP A 120 -0.83 -22.34 10.39
CA TRP A 120 -2.27 -22.10 10.29
C TRP A 120 -2.65 -20.61 10.35
N ALA A 121 -2.03 -19.83 11.24
CA ALA A 121 -2.30 -18.40 11.33
C ALA A 121 -2.02 -17.67 10.00
N LYS A 122 -0.88 -17.96 9.36
CA LYS A 122 -0.53 -17.36 8.07
C LYS A 122 -1.45 -17.81 6.94
N PHE A 123 -1.88 -19.07 6.96
CA PHE A 123 -2.83 -19.57 5.98
C PHE A 123 -4.21 -18.91 6.15
N MET A 124 -4.71 -18.83 7.39
CA MET A 124 -6.01 -18.21 7.67
C MET A 124 -6.03 -16.72 7.35
N ASP A 125 -4.95 -15.97 7.65
CA ASP A 125 -4.82 -14.57 7.25
C ASP A 125 -5.00 -14.43 5.73
N ALA A 126 -4.28 -15.23 4.94
CA ALA A 126 -4.40 -15.24 3.49
C ALA A 126 -5.81 -15.63 3.00
N LEU A 127 -6.46 -16.63 3.63
CA LEU A 127 -7.81 -17.05 3.28
C LEU A 127 -8.86 -15.99 3.61
N LEU A 128 -8.74 -15.27 4.73
CA LEU A 128 -9.64 -14.17 5.07
C LEU A 128 -9.55 -13.05 4.05
N TYR A 129 -8.33 -12.68 3.62
CA TYR A 129 -8.15 -11.70 2.53
C TYR A 129 -8.72 -12.19 1.20
N ARG A 130 -8.44 -13.43 0.80
CA ARG A 130 -8.99 -13.99 -0.44
C ARG A 130 -10.52 -14.04 -0.40
N SER A 131 -11.08 -14.45 0.73
CA SER A 131 -12.51 -14.48 0.98
C SER A 131 -13.13 -13.10 0.79
N THR A 132 -12.60 -12.07 1.46
CA THR A 132 -13.17 -10.73 1.39
C THR A 132 -12.94 -10.09 0.02
N GLN A 133 -11.83 -10.36 -0.68
CA GLN A 133 -11.63 -9.91 -2.06
C GLN A 133 -12.70 -10.44 -3.02
N ILE A 134 -13.07 -11.71 -2.90
CA ILE A 134 -14.13 -12.31 -3.72
C ILE A 134 -15.48 -11.72 -3.35
N LEU A 135 -15.79 -11.67 -2.05
CA LEU A 135 -17.10 -11.25 -1.56
C LEU A 135 -17.36 -9.74 -1.72
N PHE A 136 -16.30 -8.92 -1.73
CA PHE A 136 -16.37 -7.46 -1.85
C PHE A 136 -17.22 -7.01 -3.03
N GLY A 137 -17.05 -7.64 -4.19
CA GLY A 137 -17.73 -7.28 -5.42
C GLY A 137 -19.14 -7.88 -5.57
N LEU A 138 -19.56 -8.76 -4.68
CA LEU A 138 -20.83 -9.46 -4.81
C LEU A 138 -22.00 -8.62 -4.31
N GLU A 139 -23.16 -8.80 -4.93
CA GLU A 139 -24.36 -7.99 -4.65
C GLU A 139 -24.80 -7.97 -3.17
N PRO A 140 -24.69 -9.06 -2.38
CA PRO A 140 -25.00 -8.99 -0.95
C PRO A 140 -24.15 -7.96 -0.21
N ALA A 141 -22.84 -7.92 -0.47
CA ALA A 141 -21.96 -6.95 0.17
C ALA A 141 -22.29 -5.52 -0.33
N GLN A 142 -22.47 -5.35 -1.64
CA GLN A 142 -22.80 -4.05 -2.25
C GLN A 142 -24.14 -3.50 -1.76
N THR A 143 -25.14 -4.37 -1.55
CA THR A 143 -26.46 -3.98 -1.02
C THR A 143 -26.31 -3.39 0.38
N ILE A 144 -25.54 -4.03 1.26
CA ILE A 144 -25.32 -3.49 2.61
C ILE A 144 -24.66 -2.10 2.56
N THR A 145 -23.66 -1.90 1.70
CA THR A 145 -23.00 -0.59 1.53
C THR A 145 -23.97 0.51 1.09
N ARG A 146 -24.95 0.18 0.24
CA ARG A 146 -25.92 1.16 -0.28
C ARG A 146 -27.09 1.41 0.67
N THR A 147 -27.50 0.40 1.42
CA THR A 147 -28.71 0.45 2.25
C THR A 147 -28.46 0.97 3.65
N PHE A 148 -27.31 0.65 4.25
CA PHE A 148 -27.04 0.99 5.64
C PHE A 148 -25.97 2.09 5.74
N PRO A 149 -26.23 3.19 6.45
CA PRO A 149 -25.22 4.21 6.69
C PRO A 149 -24.09 3.62 7.54
N ALA A 150 -22.86 4.07 7.26
CA ALA A 150 -21.72 3.76 8.11
C ALA A 150 -21.74 4.69 9.33
N GLU A 151 -21.55 4.13 10.51
CA GLU A 151 -21.51 4.88 11.77
C GLU A 151 -20.09 4.86 12.35
N PRO A 152 -19.65 5.93 13.06
CA PRO A 152 -18.38 5.94 13.75
C PRO A 152 -18.23 4.73 14.68
N VAL A 153 -17.08 4.06 14.62
CA VAL A 153 -16.79 2.95 15.53
C VAL A 153 -16.47 3.52 16.92
N ALA A 154 -17.15 3.02 17.95
CA ALA A 154 -16.96 3.49 19.32
C ALA A 154 -15.48 3.42 19.75
N GLY A 155 -14.92 4.55 20.17
CA GLY A 155 -13.52 4.65 20.59
C GLY A 155 -12.51 4.72 19.44
N ASN A 156 -12.97 4.86 18.19
CA ASN A 156 -12.08 4.99 17.03
C ASN A 156 -12.67 5.91 15.93
N ASP A 157 -12.30 7.19 15.99
CA ASP A 157 -12.79 8.22 15.06
C ASP A 157 -12.26 8.07 13.62
N GLU A 158 -11.22 7.24 13.42
CA GLU A 158 -10.67 6.95 12.09
C GLU A 158 -11.54 5.97 11.29
N PHE A 159 -12.48 5.28 11.96
CA PHE A 159 -13.26 4.20 11.38
C PHE A 159 -14.75 4.50 11.42
N GLU A 160 -15.41 4.25 10.30
CA GLU A 160 -16.87 4.12 10.24
C GLU A 160 -17.18 2.68 9.82
N ALA A 161 -18.23 2.10 10.37
CA ALA A 161 -18.63 0.74 10.05
C ALA A 161 -20.13 0.62 9.80
N SER A 162 -20.50 -0.28 8.90
CA SER A 162 -21.89 -0.69 8.74
C SER A 162 -22.31 -1.63 9.89
N PRO A 163 -23.61 -1.91 10.05
CA PRO A 163 -24.05 -3.10 10.79
C PRO A 163 -23.38 -4.35 10.23
N ALA A 164 -22.98 -5.27 11.11
CA ALA A 164 -22.42 -6.54 10.70
C ALA A 164 -23.53 -7.56 10.42
N TRP A 165 -23.39 -8.37 9.37
CA TRP A 165 -24.40 -9.34 8.93
C TRP A 165 -23.83 -10.76 8.88
N PRO A 166 -24.62 -11.79 9.22
CA PRO A 166 -24.14 -13.18 9.17
C PRO A 166 -23.83 -13.58 7.72
N HIS A 167 -22.73 -14.30 7.54
CA HIS A 167 -22.36 -14.85 6.24
C HIS A 167 -21.55 -16.13 6.38
N THR A 168 -21.47 -16.90 5.31
CA THR A 168 -20.62 -18.08 5.21
C THR A 168 -20.05 -18.16 3.80
N HIS A 169 -18.76 -18.47 3.70
CA HIS A 169 -18.07 -18.59 2.42
C HIS A 169 -17.13 -19.79 2.44
N THR A 170 -17.28 -20.68 1.46
CA THR A 170 -16.41 -21.84 1.26
C THR A 170 -15.42 -21.56 0.15
N LEU A 171 -14.13 -21.67 0.47
CA LEU A 171 -13.02 -21.53 -0.46
C LEU A 171 -12.48 -22.92 -0.80
N GLY A 172 -12.37 -23.22 -2.10
CA GLY A 172 -11.54 -24.33 -2.57
C GLY A 172 -10.07 -23.94 -2.50
N VAL A 173 -9.24 -24.75 -1.83
CA VAL A 173 -7.83 -24.46 -1.53
C VAL A 173 -6.87 -25.54 -2.03
N VAL A 174 -7.35 -26.51 -2.81
CA VAL A 174 -6.53 -27.56 -3.46
C VAL A 174 -5.33 -26.98 -4.20
N GLN A 175 -5.51 -25.84 -4.89
CA GLN A 175 -4.43 -25.18 -5.65
C GLN A 175 -3.33 -24.60 -4.75
N ASP A 176 -3.62 -24.34 -3.49
CA ASP A 176 -2.63 -23.85 -2.52
C ASP A 176 -1.65 -24.96 -2.10
N GLN A 177 -1.95 -26.24 -2.39
CA GLN A 177 -1.10 -27.39 -2.08
C GLN A 177 -0.65 -27.42 -0.60
N VAL A 178 -1.60 -27.11 0.30
CA VAL A 178 -1.39 -27.06 1.74
C VAL A 178 -1.80 -28.39 2.38
N PHE A 179 -0.87 -29.01 3.10
CA PHE A 179 -1.05 -30.30 3.74
C PHE A 179 -0.96 -30.17 5.26
N LEU A 180 -1.82 -30.91 5.96
CA LEU A 180 -1.71 -31.20 7.38
C LEU A 180 -1.01 -32.54 7.58
N LYS A 181 -0.21 -32.65 8.63
CA LYS A 181 0.46 -33.90 9.00
C LYS A 181 -0.28 -34.56 10.15
N PHE A 182 -0.74 -35.78 9.92
CA PHE A 182 -1.33 -36.66 10.92
C PHE A 182 -0.50 -37.95 11.03
N ASP A 183 -0.85 -38.82 11.97
CA ASP A 183 -0.21 -40.13 12.13
C ASP A 183 -0.37 -41.01 10.89
N THR A 184 -1.45 -40.81 10.12
CA THR A 184 -1.74 -41.51 8.87
C THR A 184 -0.98 -40.98 7.66
N GLY A 185 -0.25 -39.86 7.81
CA GLY A 185 0.52 -39.22 6.77
C GLY A 185 0.11 -37.77 6.49
N LEU A 186 0.51 -37.29 5.32
CA LEU A 186 0.15 -35.95 4.85
C LEU A 186 -1.23 -35.98 4.20
N VAL A 187 -2.08 -35.04 4.59
CA VAL A 187 -3.45 -34.91 4.10
C VAL A 187 -3.63 -33.52 3.52
N LEU A 188 -4.05 -33.46 2.26
CA LEU A 188 -4.35 -32.22 1.56
C LEU A 188 -5.62 -31.58 2.15
N ILE A 189 -5.56 -30.27 2.39
CA ILE A 189 -6.76 -29.47 2.66
C ILE A 189 -7.44 -29.20 1.33
N ASP A 190 -8.69 -29.64 1.20
CA ASP A 190 -9.47 -29.46 -0.03
C ASP A 190 -10.18 -28.11 -0.05
N SER A 191 -10.88 -27.81 1.05
CA SER A 191 -11.65 -26.58 1.20
C SER A 191 -11.72 -26.11 2.65
N VAL A 192 -11.90 -24.80 2.81
CA VAL A 192 -12.11 -24.15 4.10
C VAL A 192 -13.39 -23.32 4.03
N THR A 193 -14.31 -23.57 4.94
CA THR A 193 -15.53 -22.78 5.11
C THR A 193 -15.36 -21.79 6.25
N ILE A 194 -15.51 -20.50 5.98
CA ILE A 194 -15.48 -19.43 6.97
C ILE A 194 -16.92 -19.06 7.29
N SER A 195 -17.33 -19.21 8.55
CA SER A 195 -18.63 -18.77 9.05
C SER A 195 -18.45 -17.70 10.12
N GLY A 196 -19.23 -16.63 10.05
CA GLY A 196 -19.10 -15.50 10.97
C GLY A 196 -20.01 -14.36 10.54
N ARG A 197 -19.56 -13.13 10.80
CA ARG A 197 -20.25 -11.92 10.35
C ARG A 197 -19.35 -11.11 9.46
N LEU A 198 -19.90 -10.56 8.38
CA LEU A 198 -19.22 -9.59 7.55
C LEU A 198 -19.57 -8.17 8.01
N GLN A 199 -18.65 -7.24 7.80
CA GLN A 199 -18.86 -5.83 8.08
C GLN A 199 -18.10 -4.95 7.10
N TRP A 200 -18.74 -3.91 6.58
CA TRP A 200 -18.02 -2.85 5.88
C TRP A 200 -17.36 -1.93 6.89
N GLN A 201 -16.07 -1.70 6.73
CA GLN A 201 -15.33 -0.69 7.48
C GLN A 201 -14.72 0.30 6.50
N ARG A 202 -15.05 1.57 6.71
CA ARG A 202 -14.45 2.71 6.03
C ARG A 202 -13.40 3.31 6.95
N ARG A 203 -12.17 3.42 6.44
CA ARG A 203 -11.08 4.10 7.13
C ARG A 203 -10.85 5.45 6.49
N LYS A 204 -10.80 6.49 7.31
CA LYS A 204 -10.40 7.84 6.91
C LYS A 204 -8.88 7.90 6.94
N ARG A 205 -8.25 8.16 5.80
CA ARG A 205 -6.79 8.29 5.69
C ARG A 205 -6.41 9.74 5.39
N PRO A 206 -5.45 10.30 6.15
CA PRO A 206 -4.87 11.58 5.80
C PRO A 206 -4.13 11.46 4.47
N LEU A 207 -4.18 12.53 3.68
CA LEU A 207 -3.44 12.65 2.44
C LEU A 207 -2.18 13.48 2.68
N GLU A 208 -1.06 13.02 2.12
CA GLU A 208 0.17 13.78 2.02
C GLU A 208 0.26 14.42 0.63
N PHE A 209 0.56 15.71 0.57
CA PHE A 209 0.63 16.46 -0.68
C PHE A 209 2.05 16.88 -0.99
N HIS A 210 2.50 16.54 -2.20
CA HIS A 210 3.84 16.85 -2.66
C HIS A 210 3.83 17.38 -4.09
N ILE A 211 4.79 18.24 -4.41
CA ILE A 211 5.11 18.64 -5.79
C ILE A 211 6.52 18.18 -6.14
N LEU A 212 6.69 17.86 -7.41
CA LEU A 212 7.97 17.68 -8.04
C LEU A 212 8.28 18.95 -8.84
N GLU A 213 9.29 19.68 -8.42
CA GLU A 213 9.71 20.93 -9.03
C GLU A 213 11.05 20.75 -9.74
N GLN A 214 11.17 21.23 -10.97
CA GLN A 214 12.40 21.16 -11.75
C GLN A 214 13.39 22.22 -11.27
N VAL A 215 14.62 21.77 -11.02
CA VAL A 215 15.77 22.65 -10.79
C VAL A 215 16.52 22.72 -12.13
N PRO A 216 16.70 23.92 -12.72
CA PRO A 216 16.79 25.25 -12.11
C PRO A 216 15.58 26.18 -12.31
N THR A 217 14.58 25.81 -13.11
CA THR A 217 13.52 26.72 -13.55
C THR A 217 12.51 27.06 -12.46
N GLY A 218 12.37 26.19 -11.45
CA GLY A 218 11.31 26.30 -10.45
C GLY A 218 9.94 25.90 -11.01
N GLU A 219 9.88 25.40 -12.24
CA GLU A 219 8.64 24.94 -12.85
C GLU A 219 8.18 23.64 -12.21
N VAL A 220 6.88 23.54 -11.97
CA VAL A 220 6.29 22.33 -11.40
C VAL A 220 6.11 21.30 -12.52
N PHE A 221 6.69 20.13 -12.33
CA PHE A 221 6.58 19.01 -13.25
C PHE A 221 5.33 18.17 -12.96
N ALA A 222 5.04 17.92 -11.68
CA ALA A 222 3.86 17.17 -11.25
C ALA A 222 3.49 17.47 -9.80
N GLY A 223 2.21 17.32 -9.49
CA GLY A 223 1.68 17.33 -8.12
C GLY A 223 1.17 15.93 -7.75
N ALA A 224 1.22 15.56 -6.48
CA ALA A 224 0.72 14.28 -6.01
C ALA A 224 0.02 14.42 -4.66
N ALA A 225 -1.14 13.77 -4.53
CA ALA A 225 -1.76 13.46 -3.24
C ALA A 225 -1.59 11.95 -2.97
N LEU A 226 -1.02 11.60 -1.83
CA LEU A 226 -0.60 10.25 -1.49
C LEU A 226 -1.28 9.79 -0.20
N ALA A 227 -1.73 8.54 -0.13
CA ALA A 227 -2.21 7.92 1.10
C ALA A 227 -1.86 6.44 1.13
N ASP A 228 -1.69 5.88 2.33
CA ASP A 228 -1.65 4.43 2.51
C ASP A 228 -3.05 3.84 2.25
N TRP A 229 -3.14 2.76 1.47
CA TRP A 229 -4.41 2.14 1.07
C TRP A 229 -5.15 1.47 2.23
N GLY A 230 -4.47 1.19 3.34
CA GLY A 230 -5.02 0.58 4.53
C GLY A 230 -4.93 -0.95 4.56
N SER A 231 -4.45 -1.58 3.50
CA SER A 231 -4.22 -3.02 3.41
C SER A 231 -2.78 -3.40 3.81
N PRO A 232 -2.56 -4.58 4.41
CA PRO A 232 -1.22 -5.01 4.85
C PRO A 232 -0.27 -5.31 3.70
N ASP A 233 -0.77 -5.37 2.47
CA ASP A 233 0.05 -5.55 1.28
C ASP A 233 0.96 -4.34 0.97
N SER A 234 0.86 -3.23 1.71
CA SER A 234 1.64 -2.01 1.47
C SER A 234 1.28 -1.34 0.13
N LYS A 235 0.01 -1.42 -0.26
CA LYS A 235 -0.53 -0.59 -1.34
C LYS A 235 -0.60 0.86 -0.90
N MET A 236 -0.25 1.75 -1.82
CA MET A 236 -0.45 3.17 -1.69
C MET A 236 -1.44 3.64 -2.75
N PHE A 237 -2.22 4.64 -2.38
CA PHE A 237 -3.03 5.44 -3.28
C PHE A 237 -2.25 6.68 -3.71
N ALA A 238 -2.32 7.02 -4.99
CA ALA A 238 -1.78 8.26 -5.51
C ALA A 238 -2.75 8.91 -6.49
N ILE A 239 -2.96 10.21 -6.33
CA ILE A 239 -3.60 11.07 -7.31
C ILE A 239 -2.52 12.00 -7.87
N ILE A 240 -2.25 11.91 -9.18
CA ILE A 240 -1.19 12.66 -9.86
C ILE A 240 -1.80 13.78 -10.72
N PHE A 241 -1.32 14.99 -10.49
CA PHE A 241 -1.71 16.21 -11.18
C PHE A 241 -0.63 16.59 -12.19
N SER A 242 -1.05 16.87 -13.43
CA SER A 242 -0.17 17.38 -14.48
C SER A 242 -0.38 18.89 -14.63
N PRO A 243 0.70 19.68 -14.78
CA PRO A 243 0.61 21.13 -14.98
C PRO A 243 -0.16 21.52 -16.24
N ASP A 244 -0.07 20.68 -17.28
CA ASP A 244 -0.58 20.99 -18.63
C ASP A 244 -1.98 20.44 -18.90
N SER A 245 -2.64 19.84 -17.90
CA SER A 245 -3.92 19.18 -18.09
C SER A 245 -4.81 19.22 -16.85
N ARG A 246 -6.13 19.28 -17.08
CA ARG A 246 -7.16 19.04 -16.04
C ARG A 246 -7.30 17.57 -15.67
N THR A 247 -6.69 16.67 -16.42
CA THR A 247 -6.78 15.24 -16.16
C THR A 247 -5.90 14.88 -14.97
N THR A 248 -6.52 14.29 -13.96
CA THR A 248 -5.80 13.74 -12.81
C THR A 248 -5.70 12.22 -12.97
N GLY A 249 -4.48 11.68 -12.83
CA GLY A 249 -4.24 10.25 -12.84
C GLY A 249 -4.52 9.65 -11.47
N ILE A 250 -5.33 8.60 -11.39
CA ILE A 250 -5.54 7.84 -10.15
C ILE A 250 -4.78 6.53 -10.26
N HIS A 251 -3.88 6.30 -9.31
CA HIS A 251 -2.96 5.16 -9.33
C HIS A 251 -2.99 4.41 -7.99
N THR A 252 -2.93 3.09 -8.08
CA THR A 252 -2.60 2.22 -6.96
C THR A 252 -1.19 1.70 -7.14
N ILE A 253 -0.31 1.99 -6.18
CA ILE A 253 1.10 1.63 -6.23
C ILE A 253 1.34 0.49 -5.25
N GLN A 254 1.76 -0.66 -5.76
CA GLN A 254 2.16 -1.80 -4.95
C GLN A 254 3.68 -1.81 -4.77
N LEU A 255 4.15 -1.67 -3.54
CA LEU A 255 5.59 -1.86 -3.25
C LEU A 255 5.93 -3.35 -3.36
N GLN A 256 6.77 -3.69 -4.34
CA GLN A 256 7.34 -5.03 -4.48
C GLN A 256 8.43 -5.26 -3.45
N GLU A 257 8.72 -6.52 -3.11
CA GLU A 257 9.73 -6.87 -2.10
C GLU A 257 11.11 -6.29 -2.44
N ARG A 258 11.47 -6.24 -3.73
CA ARG A 258 12.70 -5.58 -4.19
C ARG A 258 12.74 -4.08 -3.82
N HIS A 259 11.61 -3.38 -3.89
CA HIS A 259 11.51 -1.97 -3.51
C HIS A 259 11.63 -1.84 -1.99
N LYS A 260 10.97 -2.72 -1.22
CA LYS A 260 11.06 -2.75 0.25
C LYS A 260 12.48 -3.01 0.73
N ASN A 261 13.19 -3.94 0.09
CA ASN A 261 14.58 -4.25 0.41
C ASN A 261 15.53 -3.10 0.07
N ALA A 262 15.31 -2.42 -1.06
CA ALA A 262 16.06 -1.21 -1.40
C ALA A 262 15.83 -0.10 -0.36
N ILE A 263 14.60 0.08 0.12
CA ILE A 263 14.26 1.06 1.17
C ILE A 263 14.89 0.70 2.51
N ARG A 264 14.85 -0.58 2.93
CA ARG A 264 15.48 -1.05 4.18
C ARG A 264 17.00 -0.85 4.22
N GLN A 265 17.65 -0.79 3.06
CA GLN A 265 19.08 -0.52 2.96
C GLN A 265 19.41 0.99 2.97
N LEU A 266 18.42 1.88 2.94
CA LEU A 266 18.61 3.31 3.10
C LEU A 266 18.79 3.64 4.59
N LYS A 267 20.00 4.06 4.98
CA LYS A 267 20.23 4.70 6.27
C LYS A 267 19.66 6.11 6.20
N ILE A 268 18.44 6.31 6.70
CA ILE A 268 17.87 7.65 6.87
C ILE A 268 18.48 8.25 8.14
N PRO A 269 19.25 9.36 8.06
CA PRO A 269 19.74 10.03 9.25
C PRO A 269 18.53 10.53 10.05
N LEU A 270 18.46 10.17 11.34
CA LEU A 270 17.46 10.73 12.23
C LEU A 270 17.68 12.26 12.34
N PRO A 271 16.61 13.08 12.44
CA PRO A 271 16.75 14.51 12.65
C PRO A 271 17.55 14.77 13.92
N THR A 272 18.61 15.59 13.82
CA THR A 272 19.36 16.03 14.99
C THR A 272 18.42 16.86 15.87
N PRO A 273 18.25 16.51 17.17
CA PRO A 273 17.42 17.30 18.05
C PRO A 273 17.96 18.74 18.17
N PRO A 274 17.08 19.75 18.29
CA PRO A 274 17.50 21.13 18.43
C PRO A 274 18.36 21.30 19.69
N PRO A 275 19.37 22.20 19.67
CA PRO A 275 20.24 22.40 20.82
C PRO A 275 19.42 22.85 22.03
N GLU A 276 19.61 22.15 23.15
CA GLU A 276 19.02 22.49 24.43
C GLU A 276 19.36 23.95 24.76
N ARG A 277 18.33 24.78 24.95
CA ARG A 277 18.51 26.09 25.56
C ARG A 277 18.95 25.84 27.01
N LYS A 278 20.22 26.12 27.28
CA LYS A 278 20.71 26.18 28.66
C LYS A 278 19.95 27.29 29.42
N PRO A 279 19.60 27.05 30.69
CA PRO A 279 18.89 28.02 31.53
C PRO A 279 19.69 29.30 31.74
#